data_AF-L1IPP4-F1
#
_entry.id   AF-L1IPP4-F1
#
_cell.length_a   1.000
_cell.length_b   1.000
_cell.length_c   1.000
_cell.angle_alpha   90.00
_cell.angle_beta   90.00
_cell.angle_gamma   90.00
#
_symmetry.space_group_name_H-M   'P 1'
#
loop_
_entity.id
_entity.type
_entity.pdbx_description
1 polymer ?
#
loop_
_entity_poly.entity_id
_entity_poly.type
_entity_poly.pdbx_seq_one_letter_code
_entity_poly.pdbx_strand_id
1 'polypeptide(L)'
;MQSRRACVLGLAGLALLFPLYLCLIIPLYRPHVRSVTSKSEKVRLVVSVSSLLGRVDFLRRSLTSMKKQSLRPDRIMVNIPLYTRFGNITSQDIEALVHALTPTTGSLEMVPGSSHDYKNQLFYLHFLNRDFGPATKLLGALQVEKDPETMIITLDDDCEYPQQVVASLAYHMPSEGCLSGLCQELPALMPIHGMVTLGFPHGILATAGWYSQDRIIPCYGWLMGYTGIAYRVRYFGDDIFEYLKRLPSGCFFHDDVWLSGYLYKKGIQRYYYPFVPDPMHFMKHPNMSISSISDTQSRHQLPCVEYFDRFGWN
;
A
#
# COMPACT_ATOMS: atom_id res chain seq x y z
N MET A 1 52.53 -13.81 12.10
CA MET A 1 51.93 -12.67 11.37
C MET A 1 51.16 -13.07 10.11
N GLN A 2 51.59 -14.08 9.33
CA GLN A 2 50.89 -14.52 8.11
C GLN A 2 49.48 -15.10 8.36
N SER A 3 49.25 -15.89 9.42
CA SER A 3 47.92 -16.48 9.67
C SER A 3 46.84 -15.46 10.04
N ARG A 4 47.22 -14.36 10.74
CA ARG A 4 46.30 -13.26 11.07
C ARG A 4 45.88 -12.47 9.82
N ARG A 5 46.79 -12.26 8.85
CA ARG A 5 46.47 -11.59 7.58
C ARG A 5 45.55 -12.44 6.70
N ALA A 6 45.76 -13.75 6.63
CA ALA A 6 44.87 -14.66 5.91
C ALA A 6 43.47 -14.72 6.52
N CYS A 7 43.37 -14.71 7.85
CA CYS A 7 42.08 -14.71 8.56
C CYS A 7 41.31 -13.38 8.37
N VAL A 8 41.99 -12.24 8.41
CA VAL A 8 41.39 -10.92 8.15
C VAL A 8 40.95 -10.78 6.69
N LEU A 9 41.74 -11.26 5.73
CA LEU A 9 41.35 -11.27 4.31
C LEU A 9 40.20 -12.23 4.03
N GLY A 10 40.14 -13.38 4.70
CA GLY A 10 39.01 -14.32 4.61
C GLY A 10 37.71 -13.76 5.20
N LEU A 11 37.78 -13.08 6.34
CA LEU A 11 36.64 -12.38 6.95
C LEU A 11 36.18 -11.20 6.10
N ALA A 12 37.11 -10.44 5.50
CA ALA A 12 36.78 -9.36 4.57
C ALA A 12 36.16 -9.88 3.26
N GLY A 13 36.62 -11.03 2.74
CA GLY A 13 36.03 -11.69 1.58
C GLY A 13 34.61 -12.17 1.85
N LEU A 14 34.35 -12.80 2.99
CA LEU A 14 32.99 -13.18 3.42
C LEU A 14 32.08 -11.95 3.63
N ALA A 15 32.63 -10.86 4.16
CA ALA A 15 31.91 -9.60 4.33
C ALA A 15 31.55 -8.89 3.00
N LEU A 16 32.28 -9.15 1.91
CA LEU A 16 31.96 -8.66 0.56
C LEU A 16 31.02 -9.61 -0.20
N LEU A 17 31.17 -10.93 0.00
CA LEU A 17 30.35 -11.95 -0.64
C LEU A 17 28.93 -12.00 -0.06
N PHE A 18 28.74 -11.67 1.22
CA PHE A 18 27.43 -11.72 1.87
C PHE A 18 26.44 -10.67 1.33
N PRO A 19 26.80 -9.38 1.16
CA PRO A 19 25.96 -8.40 0.45
C PRO A 19 25.71 -8.78 -1.01
N LEU A 20 26.73 -9.30 -1.73
CA LEU A 20 26.59 -9.79 -3.11
C LEU A 20 25.60 -10.96 -3.21
N TYR A 21 25.65 -11.90 -2.28
CA TYR A 21 24.72 -13.03 -2.18
C TYR A 21 23.29 -12.57 -1.90
N LEU A 22 23.09 -11.67 -0.93
CA LEU A 22 21.77 -11.14 -0.58
C LEU A 22 21.16 -10.25 -1.67
N CYS A 23 21.98 -9.45 -2.36
CA CYS A 23 21.52 -8.46 -3.34
C CYS A 23 21.48 -8.97 -4.79
N LEU A 24 22.21 -10.03 -5.14
CA LEU A 24 22.20 -10.60 -6.49
C LEU A 24 21.67 -12.03 -6.54
N ILE A 25 22.15 -12.93 -5.68
CA ILE A 25 21.80 -14.36 -5.77
C ILE A 25 20.35 -14.58 -5.32
N ILE A 26 19.93 -14.06 -4.17
CA ILE A 26 18.56 -14.24 -3.70
C ILE A 26 17.50 -13.74 -4.70
N PRO A 27 17.62 -12.53 -5.30
CA PRO A 27 16.70 -12.09 -6.35
C PRO A 27 16.66 -13.01 -7.57
N LEU A 28 17.81 -13.56 -7.99
CA LEU A 28 17.90 -14.46 -9.15
C LEU A 28 17.28 -15.84 -8.91
N TYR A 29 17.30 -16.34 -7.68
CA TYR A 29 16.75 -17.65 -7.32
C TYR A 29 15.35 -17.59 -6.71
N ARG A 30 14.78 -16.39 -6.51
CA ARG A 30 13.42 -16.25 -5.98
C ARG A 30 12.41 -16.77 -7.02
N PRO A 31 11.46 -17.64 -6.64
CA PRO A 31 10.48 -18.16 -7.59
C PRO A 31 9.61 -17.04 -8.14
N HIS A 32 9.49 -17.00 -9.47
CA HIS A 32 8.61 -16.07 -10.17
C HIS A 32 7.30 -16.77 -10.54
N VAL A 33 6.19 -16.18 -10.15
CA VAL A 33 4.87 -16.68 -10.54
C VAL A 33 4.45 -15.96 -11.82
N ARG A 34 3.97 -16.72 -12.80
CA ARG A 34 3.40 -16.13 -14.01
C ARG A 34 2.12 -15.40 -13.61
N SER A 35 1.99 -14.13 -13.97
CA SER A 35 0.73 -13.41 -13.76
C SER A 35 -0.36 -14.15 -14.52
N VAL A 36 -1.44 -14.46 -13.80
CA VAL A 36 -2.65 -14.93 -14.46
C VAL A 36 -3.30 -13.68 -15.03
N THR A 37 -3.01 -13.36 -16.28
CA THR A 37 -3.77 -12.34 -17.01
C THR A 37 -5.18 -12.89 -17.24
N SER A 38 -6.03 -12.72 -16.23
CA SER A 38 -7.44 -13.08 -16.28
C SER A 38 -8.13 -12.16 -17.31
N LYS A 39 -8.17 -12.60 -18.56
CA LYS A 39 -8.93 -11.94 -19.63
C LYS A 39 -10.43 -12.28 -19.61
N SER A 40 -10.93 -13.01 -18.62
CA SER A 40 -12.19 -13.75 -18.78
C SER A 40 -13.34 -13.40 -17.85
N GLU A 41 -13.17 -12.55 -16.82
CA GLU A 41 -14.29 -12.15 -15.98
C GLU A 41 -14.22 -10.67 -15.62
N LYS A 42 -15.35 -9.98 -15.72
CA LYS A 42 -15.44 -8.55 -15.38
C LYS A 42 -15.42 -8.41 -13.86
N VAL A 43 -14.23 -8.29 -13.30
CA VAL A 43 -14.03 -8.03 -11.86
C VAL A 43 -14.48 -6.61 -11.53
N ARG A 44 -15.32 -6.46 -10.50
CA ARG A 44 -15.66 -5.15 -9.94
C ARG A 44 -14.39 -4.52 -9.37
N LEU A 45 -13.99 -3.36 -9.90
CA LEU A 45 -12.76 -2.68 -9.56
C LEU A 45 -13.04 -1.36 -8.85
N VAL A 46 -12.61 -1.26 -7.60
CA VAL A 46 -12.76 -0.06 -6.77
C VAL A 46 -11.39 0.50 -6.44
N VAL A 47 -11.13 1.75 -6.81
CA VAL A 47 -9.99 2.50 -6.28
C VAL A 47 -10.45 3.15 -4.98
N SER A 48 -9.65 3.04 -3.93
CA SER A 48 -9.97 3.60 -2.62
C SER A 48 -8.83 4.44 -2.08
N VAL A 49 -9.17 5.63 -1.60
CA VAL A 49 -8.25 6.59 -0.99
C VAL A 49 -8.85 7.08 0.32
N SER A 50 -8.01 7.53 1.24
CA SER A 50 -8.45 8.26 2.43
C SER A 50 -7.70 9.57 2.56
N SER A 51 -8.36 10.56 3.15
CA SER A 51 -7.75 11.87 3.38
C SER A 51 -8.24 12.50 4.67
N LEU A 52 -7.62 13.63 5.01
CA LEU A 52 -7.96 14.50 6.13
C LEU A 52 -8.31 15.87 5.56
N LEU A 53 -9.15 16.65 6.25
CA LEU A 53 -9.55 17.99 5.79
C LEU A 53 -8.36 18.92 5.52
N GLY A 54 -7.27 18.80 6.27
CA GLY A 54 -6.06 19.59 6.03
C GLY A 54 -5.29 19.23 4.75
N ARG A 55 -5.67 18.15 4.05
CA ARG A 55 -4.99 17.66 2.83
C ARG A 55 -5.87 17.71 1.58
N VAL A 56 -6.95 18.49 1.58
CA VAL A 56 -7.91 18.54 0.47
C VAL A 56 -7.25 18.94 -0.86
N ASP A 57 -6.26 19.83 -0.85
CA ASP A 57 -5.53 20.19 -2.06
C ASP A 57 -4.70 19.05 -2.64
N PHE A 58 -4.07 18.24 -1.78
CA PHE A 58 -3.37 17.02 -2.20
C PHE A 58 -4.36 16.02 -2.75
N LEU A 59 -5.45 15.75 -2.01
CA LEU A 59 -6.50 14.85 -2.43
C LEU A 59 -7.05 15.23 -3.82
N ARG A 60 -7.35 16.51 -4.05
CA ARG A 60 -7.88 17.00 -5.34
C ARG A 60 -6.95 16.66 -6.51
N ARG A 61 -5.64 16.85 -6.32
CA ARG A 61 -4.62 16.53 -7.34
C ARG A 61 -4.50 15.02 -7.54
N SER A 62 -4.48 14.25 -6.46
CA SER A 62 -4.42 12.79 -6.52
C SER A 62 -5.64 12.21 -7.22
N LEU A 63 -6.86 12.65 -6.89
CA LEU A 63 -8.10 12.28 -7.57
C LEU A 63 -8.09 12.60 -9.07
N THR A 64 -7.44 13.69 -9.48
CA THR A 64 -7.27 14.03 -10.90
C THR A 64 -6.46 12.95 -11.62
N SER A 65 -5.39 12.43 -11.01
CA SER A 65 -4.59 11.33 -11.58
C SER A 65 -5.32 9.98 -11.55
N MET A 66 -6.08 9.71 -10.48
CA MET A 66 -6.89 8.48 -10.34
C MET A 66 -8.03 8.43 -11.37
N LYS A 67 -8.63 9.59 -11.70
CA LYS A 67 -9.66 9.71 -12.75
C LYS A 67 -9.11 9.42 -14.16
N LYS A 68 -7.81 9.65 -14.37
CA LYS A 68 -7.13 9.53 -15.68
C LYS A 68 -6.49 8.14 -15.92
N GLN A 69 -6.75 7.16 -15.07
CA GLN A 69 -6.20 5.82 -15.21
C GLN A 69 -6.67 5.15 -16.52
N SER A 70 -5.76 4.41 -17.16
CA SER A 70 -5.99 3.76 -18.45
C SER A 70 -6.98 2.60 -18.35
N LEU A 71 -6.99 1.91 -17.20
CA LEU A 71 -8.09 1.06 -16.78
C LEU A 71 -9.00 1.86 -15.86
N ARG A 72 -10.22 2.15 -16.34
CA ARG A 72 -11.20 2.92 -15.58
C ARG A 72 -11.78 2.04 -14.46
N PRO A 73 -11.68 2.44 -13.17
CA PRO A 73 -12.35 1.74 -12.10
C PRO A 73 -13.86 1.93 -12.18
N ASP A 74 -14.63 0.97 -11.64
CA ASP A 74 -16.08 1.09 -11.48
C ASP A 74 -16.44 2.17 -10.45
N ARG A 75 -15.54 2.42 -9.48
CA ARG A 75 -15.71 3.45 -8.45
C ARG A 75 -14.36 3.96 -7.92
N ILE A 76 -14.31 5.25 -7.60
CA ILE A 76 -13.27 5.88 -6.79
C ILE A 76 -13.90 6.28 -5.46
N MET A 77 -13.52 5.60 -4.40
CA MET A 77 -14.03 5.80 -3.05
C MET A 77 -13.07 6.70 -2.27
N VAL A 78 -13.62 7.78 -1.71
CA VAL A 78 -12.90 8.76 -0.92
C VAL A 78 -13.38 8.65 0.52
N ASN A 79 -12.51 8.15 1.39
CA ASN A 79 -12.85 7.86 2.79
C ASN A 79 -12.35 8.98 3.69
N ILE A 80 -13.27 9.62 4.40
CA ILE A 80 -12.98 10.75 5.28
C ILE A 80 -13.47 10.41 6.70
N PRO A 81 -12.56 10.24 7.67
CA PRO A 81 -12.97 10.03 9.06
C PRO A 81 -13.51 11.34 9.66
N LEU A 82 -14.70 11.27 10.27
CA LEU A 82 -15.35 12.41 10.93
C LEU A 82 -14.68 12.81 12.25
N TYR A 83 -14.02 11.87 12.89
CA TYR A 83 -13.36 12.06 14.18
C TYR A 83 -11.91 11.65 14.06
N THR A 84 -11.00 12.62 14.13
CA THR A 84 -9.56 12.40 13.95
C THR A 84 -8.80 12.95 15.13
N ARG A 85 -7.52 12.57 15.26
CA ARG A 85 -6.60 13.21 16.22
C ARG A 85 -6.37 14.71 15.97
N PHE A 86 -6.81 15.25 14.83
CA PHE A 86 -6.64 16.65 14.45
C PHE A 86 -7.90 17.48 14.68
N GLY A 87 -9.00 16.86 15.15
CA GLY A 87 -10.28 17.51 15.37
C GLY A 87 -11.44 16.75 14.73
N ASN A 88 -12.64 17.21 15.07
CA ASN A 88 -13.90 16.69 14.57
C ASN A 88 -14.36 17.50 13.36
N ILE A 89 -14.94 16.81 12.39
CA ILE A 89 -15.50 17.40 11.17
C ILE A 89 -16.93 17.87 11.47
N THR A 90 -17.23 19.14 11.18
CA THR A 90 -18.59 19.70 11.27
C THR A 90 -19.36 19.52 9.97
N SER A 91 -20.68 19.74 9.97
CA SER A 91 -21.48 19.74 8.74
C SER A 91 -21.01 20.80 7.74
N GLN A 92 -20.54 21.96 8.21
CA GLN A 92 -19.99 23.03 7.37
C GLN A 92 -18.68 22.59 6.69
N ASP A 93 -17.83 21.84 7.40
CA ASP A 93 -16.60 21.29 6.83
C ASP A 93 -16.89 20.27 5.72
N ILE A 94 -17.95 19.46 5.90
CA ILE A 94 -18.42 18.49 4.89
C ILE A 94 -18.86 19.23 3.62
N GLU A 95 -19.69 20.26 3.76
CA GLU A 95 -20.14 21.08 2.64
C GLU A 95 -18.97 21.75 1.90
N ALA A 96 -18.02 22.32 2.66
CA ALA A 96 -16.82 22.92 2.11
C ALA A 96 -15.95 21.91 1.35
N LEU A 97 -15.80 20.69 1.90
CA LEU A 97 -15.09 19.59 1.25
C LEU A 97 -15.76 19.18 -0.06
N VAL A 98 -17.07 18.92 -0.03
CA VAL A 98 -17.85 18.55 -1.23
C VAL A 98 -17.71 19.62 -2.31
N HIS A 99 -17.85 20.89 -1.93
CA HIS A 99 -17.66 22.02 -2.83
C HIS A 99 -16.23 22.05 -3.42
N ALA A 100 -15.20 21.87 -2.59
CA ALA A 100 -13.79 21.87 -3.03
C ALA A 100 -13.45 20.70 -3.98
N LEU A 101 -14.12 19.55 -3.81
CA LEU A 101 -13.91 18.38 -4.66
C LEU A 101 -14.74 18.39 -5.95
N THR A 102 -15.82 19.19 -6.01
CA THR A 102 -16.74 19.27 -7.16
C THR A 102 -16.03 19.54 -8.50
N PRO A 103 -15.02 20.43 -8.61
CA PRO A 103 -14.30 20.64 -9.88
C PRO A 103 -13.61 19.39 -10.44
N THR A 104 -13.22 18.44 -9.57
CA THR A 104 -12.54 17.20 -9.98
C THR A 104 -13.52 16.04 -10.15
N THR A 105 -14.44 15.93 -9.20
CA THR A 105 -15.39 14.81 -9.08
C THR A 105 -16.62 15.00 -9.97
N GLY A 106 -16.97 16.22 -10.35
CA GLY A 106 -18.29 16.58 -10.88
C GLY A 106 -19.28 16.79 -9.73
N SER A 107 -20.55 17.06 -10.06
CA SER A 107 -21.59 17.16 -9.04
C SER A 107 -21.72 15.84 -8.28
N LEU A 108 -21.75 15.94 -6.95
CA LEU A 108 -21.97 14.83 -6.03
C LEU A 108 -23.34 15.01 -5.37
N GLU A 109 -24.12 13.93 -5.32
CA GLU A 109 -25.45 13.92 -4.73
C GLU A 109 -25.42 13.16 -3.40
N MET A 110 -26.18 13.63 -2.41
CA MET A 110 -26.34 12.91 -1.14
C MET A 110 -26.89 11.51 -1.38
N VAL A 111 -26.30 10.53 -0.70
CA VAL A 111 -26.71 9.13 -0.78
C VAL A 111 -27.95 8.93 0.10
N PRO A 112 -29.07 8.42 -0.45
CA PRO A 112 -30.26 8.15 0.34
C PRO A 112 -29.96 7.20 1.51
N GLY A 113 -30.35 7.62 2.73
CA GLY A 113 -30.16 6.84 3.95
C GLY A 113 -28.79 7.02 4.64
N SER A 114 -27.83 7.69 4.01
CA SER A 114 -26.56 8.07 4.65
C SER A 114 -26.61 9.55 5.05
N SER A 115 -26.29 9.87 6.31
CA SER A 115 -26.33 11.26 6.79
C SER A 115 -25.35 12.18 6.08
N HIS A 116 -24.20 11.64 5.65
CA HIS A 116 -23.10 12.45 5.13
C HIS A 116 -22.46 11.88 3.86
N ASP A 117 -22.91 10.75 3.32
CA ASP A 117 -22.26 10.20 2.12
C ASP A 117 -22.78 10.87 0.85
N TYR A 118 -21.88 11.03 -0.12
CA TYR A 118 -22.20 11.62 -1.42
C TYR A 118 -21.67 10.75 -2.54
N LYS A 119 -22.34 10.75 -3.70
CA LYS A 119 -21.90 9.97 -4.85
C LYS A 119 -22.24 10.60 -6.19
N ASN A 120 -21.55 10.12 -7.21
CA ASN A 120 -21.99 10.21 -8.59
C ASN A 120 -21.66 8.92 -9.33
N GLN A 121 -21.59 8.96 -10.67
CA GLN A 121 -21.31 7.77 -11.48
C GLN A 121 -19.96 7.12 -11.15
N LEU A 122 -18.93 7.90 -10.82
CA LEU A 122 -17.57 7.39 -10.57
C LEU A 122 -17.16 7.53 -9.10
N PHE A 123 -17.51 8.63 -8.44
CA PHE A 123 -17.01 8.94 -7.11
C PHE A 123 -18.01 8.56 -6.01
N TYR A 124 -17.49 8.08 -4.89
CA TYR A 124 -18.24 7.86 -3.64
C TYR A 124 -17.45 8.48 -2.49
N LEU A 125 -17.96 9.57 -1.94
CA LEU A 125 -17.42 10.23 -0.75
C LEU A 125 -18.09 9.61 0.48
N HIS A 126 -17.30 8.90 1.26
CA HIS A 126 -17.72 8.12 2.41
C HIS A 126 -17.20 8.74 3.69
N PHE A 127 -18.10 9.03 4.63
CA PHE A 127 -17.74 9.59 5.92
C PHE A 127 -17.84 8.53 7.02
N LEU A 128 -16.72 8.29 7.68
CA LEU A 128 -16.60 7.23 8.69
C LEU A 128 -16.65 7.82 10.08
N ASN A 129 -17.37 7.18 10.99
CA ASN A 129 -17.39 7.53 12.41
C ASN A 129 -16.12 7.13 13.18
N ARG A 130 -15.11 6.60 12.49
CA ARG A 130 -13.86 6.13 13.10
C ARG A 130 -12.67 6.40 12.19
N ASP A 131 -11.62 6.96 12.79
CA ASP A 131 -10.30 7.09 12.19
C ASP A 131 -9.49 5.80 12.43
N PHE A 132 -9.11 5.15 11.33
CA PHE A 132 -8.23 3.99 11.33
C PHE A 132 -6.80 4.35 10.91
N GLY A 133 -6.47 5.64 10.94
CA GLY A 133 -5.22 6.18 10.42
C GLY A 133 -5.14 6.01 8.90
N PRO A 134 -3.93 5.82 8.35
CA PRO A 134 -3.74 5.56 6.92
C PRO A 134 -4.52 4.36 6.38
N ALA A 135 -4.83 3.36 7.23
CA ALA A 135 -5.62 2.19 6.84
C ALA A 135 -7.07 2.52 6.50
N THR A 136 -7.55 3.74 6.80
CA THR A 136 -8.90 4.20 6.48
C THR A 136 -9.22 4.04 4.99
N LYS A 137 -8.23 4.14 4.09
CA LYS A 137 -8.43 3.87 2.65
C LYS A 137 -8.93 2.46 2.37
N LEU A 138 -8.40 1.44 3.06
CA LEU A 138 -8.87 0.07 2.88
C LEU A 138 -10.12 -0.20 3.70
N LEU A 139 -10.09 0.15 4.99
CA LEU A 139 -11.17 -0.21 5.92
C LEU A 139 -12.48 0.50 5.57
N GLY A 140 -12.42 1.74 5.07
CA GLY A 140 -13.60 2.42 4.57
C GLY A 140 -14.21 1.72 3.35
N ALA A 141 -13.39 1.26 2.40
CA ALA A 141 -13.89 0.47 1.28
C ALA A 141 -14.54 -0.85 1.74
N LEU A 142 -13.95 -1.55 2.72
CA LEU A 142 -14.50 -2.80 3.26
C LEU A 142 -15.82 -2.60 4.03
N GLN A 143 -16.14 -1.39 4.49
CA GLN A 143 -17.46 -1.10 5.07
C GLN A 143 -18.57 -1.10 4.01
N VAL A 144 -18.25 -0.76 2.76
CA VAL A 144 -19.22 -0.59 1.66
C VAL A 144 -19.20 -1.77 0.70
N GLU A 145 -18.03 -2.22 0.29
CA GLU A 145 -17.85 -3.31 -0.67
C GLU A 145 -17.91 -4.66 0.05
N LYS A 146 -18.94 -5.46 -0.26
CA LYS A 146 -19.22 -6.75 0.39
C LYS A 146 -19.07 -7.97 -0.52
N ASP A 147 -19.04 -7.76 -1.83
CA ASP A 147 -18.81 -8.85 -2.78
C ASP A 147 -17.36 -9.36 -2.62
N PRO A 148 -17.16 -10.65 -2.27
CA PRO A 148 -15.85 -11.23 -2.02
C PRO A 148 -14.85 -11.08 -3.18
N GLU A 149 -15.36 -11.02 -4.42
CA GLU A 149 -14.53 -10.92 -5.63
C GLU A 149 -14.25 -9.48 -6.06
N THR A 150 -14.79 -8.48 -5.36
CA THR A 150 -14.43 -7.08 -5.60
C THR A 150 -12.95 -6.87 -5.35
N MET A 151 -12.27 -6.31 -6.35
CA MET A 151 -10.89 -5.88 -6.24
C MET A 151 -10.85 -4.44 -5.73
N ILE A 152 -10.18 -4.23 -4.59
CA ILE A 152 -9.94 -2.91 -4.03
C ILE A 152 -8.47 -2.56 -4.28
N ILE A 153 -8.21 -1.45 -4.98
CA ILE A 153 -6.88 -0.86 -5.12
C ILE A 153 -6.79 0.35 -4.21
N THR A 154 -5.96 0.29 -3.18
CA THR A 154 -5.72 1.43 -2.30
C THR A 154 -4.64 2.33 -2.85
N LEU A 155 -4.85 3.64 -2.86
CA LEU A 155 -3.88 4.66 -3.25
C LEU A 155 -3.79 5.75 -2.17
N ASP A 156 -2.68 6.48 -2.15
CA ASP A 156 -2.48 7.62 -1.25
C ASP A 156 -3.05 8.92 -1.87
N ASP A 157 -3.39 9.88 -1.01
CA ASP A 157 -3.95 11.17 -1.42
C ASP A 157 -2.90 12.26 -1.65
N ASP A 158 -1.62 11.95 -1.48
CA ASP A 158 -0.49 12.88 -1.65
C ASP A 158 0.46 12.45 -2.78
N CYS A 159 -0.07 11.75 -3.77
CA CYS A 159 0.65 11.20 -4.91
C CYS A 159 -0.08 11.49 -6.23
N GLU A 160 0.68 11.86 -7.26
CA GLU A 160 0.22 11.81 -8.64
C GLU A 160 0.62 10.48 -9.28
N TYR A 161 -0.40 9.69 -9.62
CA TYR A 161 -0.22 8.34 -10.15
C TYR A 161 -0.15 8.35 -11.69
N PRO A 162 0.88 7.73 -12.30
CA PRO A 162 0.89 7.42 -13.72
C PRO A 162 -0.37 6.64 -14.12
N GLN A 163 -0.83 6.83 -15.37
CA GLN A 163 -2.11 6.32 -15.83
C GLN A 163 -2.18 4.78 -15.85
N GLN A 164 -1.03 4.10 -15.81
CA GLN A 164 -0.94 2.65 -15.91
C GLN A 164 -1.02 1.95 -14.56
N VAL A 165 -0.95 2.65 -13.42
CA VAL A 165 -0.84 2.02 -12.09
C VAL A 165 -2.00 1.07 -11.81
N VAL A 166 -3.25 1.53 -12.01
CA VAL A 166 -4.45 0.70 -11.79
C VAL A 166 -4.50 -0.49 -12.74
N ALA A 167 -4.15 -0.29 -14.02
CA ALA A 167 -4.11 -1.36 -15.01
C ALA A 167 -3.03 -2.41 -14.69
N SER A 168 -1.82 -1.96 -14.32
CA SER A 168 -0.71 -2.83 -13.94
C SER A 168 -1.07 -3.70 -12.74
N LEU A 169 -1.64 -3.09 -11.69
CA LEU A 169 -2.08 -3.83 -10.51
C LEU A 169 -3.22 -4.81 -10.83
N ALA A 170 -4.26 -4.35 -11.53
CA ALA A 170 -5.43 -5.19 -11.81
C ALA A 170 -5.13 -6.37 -12.74
N TYR A 171 -4.33 -6.16 -13.79
CA TYR A 171 -4.03 -7.21 -14.78
C TYR A 171 -3.00 -8.23 -14.31
N HIS A 172 -2.14 -7.87 -13.34
CA HIS A 172 -1.11 -8.76 -12.81
C HIS A 172 -1.47 -9.37 -11.46
N MET A 173 -2.59 -8.95 -10.86
CA MET A 173 -3.11 -9.53 -9.63
C MET A 173 -3.28 -11.04 -9.81
N PRO A 174 -2.68 -11.88 -8.95
CA PRO A 174 -2.87 -13.32 -9.04
C PRO A 174 -4.31 -13.74 -8.73
N SER A 175 -4.68 -14.98 -9.05
CA SER A 175 -5.96 -15.56 -8.63
C SER A 175 -6.08 -15.57 -7.11
N GLU A 176 -5.02 -16.00 -6.42
CA GLU A 176 -4.88 -15.99 -4.96
C GLU A 176 -3.73 -15.10 -4.51
N GLY A 177 -3.97 -14.30 -3.48
CA GLY A 177 -3.01 -13.33 -2.94
C GLY A 177 -3.34 -11.87 -3.27
N CYS A 178 -2.42 -10.98 -2.90
CA CYS A 178 -2.50 -9.53 -3.14
C CYS A 178 -1.24 -9.00 -3.82
N LEU A 179 -1.33 -7.81 -4.43
CA LEU A 179 -0.26 -7.27 -5.29
C LEU A 179 0.01 -5.78 -5.01
N SER A 180 1.28 -5.39 -4.98
CA SER A 180 1.72 -3.98 -5.01
C SER A 180 2.78 -3.74 -6.08
N GLY A 181 3.14 -2.49 -6.35
CA GLY A 181 4.31 -2.15 -7.17
C GLY A 181 5.64 -2.46 -6.48
N LEU A 182 5.67 -2.37 -5.14
CA LEU A 182 6.89 -2.61 -4.38
C LEU A 182 6.65 -3.44 -3.14
N CYS A 183 7.71 -4.15 -2.75
CA CYS A 183 7.80 -4.91 -1.52
C CYS A 183 9.03 -4.46 -0.74
N GLN A 184 8.87 -4.36 0.58
CA GLN A 184 9.97 -4.13 1.49
C GLN A 184 10.04 -5.29 2.47
N GLU A 185 11.26 -5.75 2.76
CA GLU A 185 11.49 -6.92 3.61
C GLU A 185 12.70 -6.69 4.51
N LEU A 186 12.70 -7.33 5.68
CA LEU A 186 13.78 -7.21 6.65
C LEU A 186 14.35 -8.59 6.96
N PRO A 187 15.45 -9.01 6.30
CA PRO A 187 16.07 -10.32 6.57
C PRO A 187 16.48 -10.49 8.04
N ALA A 188 16.30 -11.70 8.59
CA ALA A 188 16.54 -11.98 10.00
C ALA A 188 17.96 -11.61 10.50
N LEU A 189 18.97 -11.75 9.64
CA LEU A 189 20.39 -11.50 9.96
C LEU A 189 20.84 -10.05 9.69
N MET A 190 19.98 -9.19 9.14
CA MET A 190 20.34 -7.80 8.83
C MET A 190 20.17 -6.89 10.05
N PRO A 191 21.18 -6.05 10.39
CA PRO A 191 21.03 -5.06 11.44
C PRO A 191 19.98 -4.01 11.05
N ILE A 192 19.20 -3.61 12.06
CA ILE A 192 18.03 -2.74 11.96
C ILE A 192 18.33 -1.34 11.35
N HIS A 193 19.60 -0.93 11.32
CA HIS A 193 20.01 0.43 10.94
C HIS A 193 20.09 0.68 9.42
N GLY A 194 19.80 -0.32 8.59
CA GLY A 194 19.78 -0.18 7.14
C GLY A 194 18.69 -1.04 6.56
N MET A 195 17.48 -0.50 6.43
CA MET A 195 16.40 -1.14 5.68
C MET A 195 16.92 -1.48 4.28
N VAL A 196 17.17 -2.77 4.02
CA VAL A 196 17.47 -3.24 2.67
C VAL A 196 16.14 -3.35 1.95
N THR A 197 15.80 -2.32 1.18
CA THR A 197 14.68 -2.37 0.25
C THR A 197 14.99 -3.46 -0.79
N LEU A 198 14.55 -4.69 -0.55
CA LEU A 198 14.68 -5.77 -1.54
C LEU A 198 13.90 -5.46 -2.83
N GLY A 199 12.98 -4.48 -2.82
CA GLY A 199 12.43 -3.89 -4.04
C GLY A 199 13.47 -3.20 -4.95
N PHE A 200 14.56 -2.65 -4.40
CA PHE A 200 15.57 -1.90 -5.17
C PHE A 200 16.42 -2.80 -6.09
N PRO A 201 16.97 -3.95 -5.65
CA PRO A 201 17.62 -4.91 -6.54
C PRO A 201 16.69 -5.43 -7.64
N HIS A 202 15.42 -5.71 -7.32
CA HIS A 202 14.50 -6.28 -8.31
C HIS A 202 14.01 -5.23 -9.32
N GLY A 203 13.85 -3.96 -8.95
CA GLY A 203 13.58 -2.89 -9.91
C GLY A 203 14.74 -2.67 -10.90
N ILE A 204 15.99 -2.74 -10.40
CA ILE A 204 17.18 -2.68 -11.26
C ILE A 204 17.24 -3.88 -12.21
N LEU A 205 17.03 -5.09 -11.69
CA LEU A 205 17.03 -6.32 -12.50
C LEU A 205 15.88 -6.32 -13.53
N ALA A 206 14.70 -5.82 -13.16
CA ALA A 206 13.56 -5.62 -14.08
C ALA A 206 13.94 -4.68 -15.22
N THR A 207 14.51 -3.52 -14.89
CA THR A 207 14.96 -2.52 -15.87
C THR A 207 16.08 -3.04 -16.76
N ALA A 208 16.96 -3.89 -16.23
CA ALA A 208 18.00 -4.55 -16.99
C ALA A 208 17.48 -5.69 -17.89
N GLY A 209 16.17 -5.96 -17.91
CA GLY A 209 15.54 -7.00 -18.75
C GLY A 209 15.64 -8.42 -18.19
N TRP A 210 15.99 -8.59 -16.92
CA TRP A 210 16.15 -9.91 -16.29
C TRP A 210 14.81 -10.53 -15.88
N TYR A 211 13.73 -9.75 -15.86
CA TYR A 211 12.38 -10.23 -15.60
C TYR A 211 11.47 -10.01 -16.80
N SER A 212 10.68 -11.04 -17.12
CA SER A 212 9.58 -10.91 -18.07
C SER A 212 8.44 -10.10 -17.43
N GLN A 213 7.76 -9.28 -18.23
CA GLN A 213 6.62 -8.46 -17.79
C GLN A 213 5.41 -9.31 -17.35
N ASP A 214 5.37 -10.60 -17.67
CA ASP A 214 4.33 -11.52 -17.17
C ASP A 214 4.69 -12.17 -15.82
N ARG A 215 5.63 -11.61 -15.06
CA ARG A 215 6.09 -12.18 -13.78
C ARG A 215 5.80 -11.28 -12.59
N ILE A 216 5.22 -11.88 -11.56
CA ILE A 216 5.08 -11.29 -10.22
C ILE A 216 6.00 -12.03 -9.26
N ILE A 217 6.43 -11.33 -8.21
CA ILE A 217 7.46 -11.79 -7.29
C ILE A 217 6.85 -11.90 -5.89
N PRO A 218 6.97 -13.06 -5.20
CA PRO A 218 6.53 -13.19 -3.81
C PRO A 218 7.17 -12.11 -2.93
N CYS A 219 6.37 -11.54 -2.04
CA CYS A 219 6.78 -10.56 -1.04
C CYS A 219 6.69 -11.18 0.34
N TYR A 220 7.84 -11.41 0.98
CA TYR A 220 7.91 -11.99 2.31
C TYR A 220 7.90 -10.95 3.43
N GLY A 221 7.95 -9.63 3.15
CA GLY A 221 7.98 -8.57 4.18
C GLY A 221 6.67 -7.80 4.34
N TRP A 222 6.47 -6.71 3.61
CA TRP A 222 5.19 -6.02 3.45
C TRP A 222 5.10 -5.32 2.09
N LEU A 223 3.86 -5.12 1.63
CA LEU A 223 3.57 -4.41 0.39
C LEU A 223 3.59 -2.90 0.62
N MET A 224 4.32 -2.15 -0.20
CA MET A 224 4.41 -0.70 -0.03
C MET A 224 3.09 -0.03 -0.45
N GLY A 225 2.52 0.77 0.46
CA GLY A 225 1.23 1.43 0.26
C GLY A 225 1.23 2.50 -0.84
N TYR A 226 2.33 3.25 -0.94
CA TYR A 226 2.39 4.41 -1.83
C TYR A 226 2.36 4.05 -3.31
N THR A 227 2.90 2.89 -3.71
CA THR A 227 2.82 2.38 -5.10
C THR A 227 1.44 1.83 -5.46
N GLY A 228 0.52 1.84 -4.52
CA GLY A 228 -0.78 1.21 -4.62
C GLY A 228 -0.75 -0.27 -4.29
N ILE A 229 -1.83 -0.77 -3.69
CA ILE A 229 -1.99 -2.18 -3.32
C ILE A 229 -3.36 -2.68 -3.76
N ALA A 230 -3.39 -3.77 -4.52
CA ALA A 230 -4.59 -4.49 -4.92
C ALA A 230 -4.89 -5.63 -3.97
N TYR A 231 -6.14 -5.69 -3.51
CA TYR A 231 -6.68 -6.72 -2.63
C TYR A 231 -8.00 -7.27 -3.17
N ARG A 232 -8.41 -8.46 -2.72
CA ARG A 232 -9.80 -8.94 -2.82
C ARG A 232 -10.50 -8.78 -1.48
N VAL A 233 -11.79 -8.43 -1.49
CA VAL A 233 -12.60 -8.30 -0.27
C VAL A 233 -12.58 -9.57 0.57
N ARG A 234 -12.62 -10.75 -0.07
CA ARG A 234 -12.65 -12.06 0.60
C ARG A 234 -11.50 -12.34 1.57
N TYR A 235 -10.40 -11.60 1.52
CA TYR A 235 -9.28 -11.78 2.45
C TYR A 235 -9.53 -11.17 3.83
N PHE A 236 -10.52 -10.28 3.95
CA PHE A 236 -10.81 -9.55 5.18
C PHE A 236 -12.13 -10.05 5.80
N GLY A 237 -12.05 -10.48 7.05
CA GLY A 237 -13.22 -10.76 7.87
C GLY A 237 -13.57 -9.56 8.74
N ASP A 238 -14.71 -9.62 9.44
CA ASP A 238 -15.16 -8.54 10.34
C ASP A 238 -14.16 -8.24 11.46
N ASP A 239 -13.28 -9.18 11.78
CA ASP A 239 -12.22 -9.02 12.78
C ASP A 239 -11.21 -7.91 12.42
N ILE A 240 -11.09 -7.55 11.13
CA ILE A 240 -10.14 -6.54 10.67
C ILE A 240 -10.35 -5.16 11.33
N PHE A 241 -11.61 -4.79 11.60
CA PHE A 241 -11.95 -3.47 12.16
C PHE A 241 -11.50 -3.31 13.62
N GLU A 242 -11.27 -4.43 14.30
CA GLU A 242 -10.83 -4.49 15.69
C GLU A 242 -9.37 -4.96 15.81
N TYR A 243 -8.79 -5.49 14.73
CA TYR A 243 -7.47 -6.10 14.72
C TYR A 243 -6.38 -5.15 15.21
N LEU A 244 -6.41 -3.89 14.76
CA LEU A 244 -5.43 -2.86 15.11
C LEU A 244 -5.35 -2.62 16.64
N LYS A 245 -6.42 -2.85 17.40
CA LYS A 245 -6.43 -2.69 18.86
C LYS A 245 -5.55 -3.71 19.59
N ARG A 246 -5.19 -4.81 18.93
CA ARG A 246 -4.34 -5.89 19.48
C ARG A 246 -2.87 -5.71 19.14
N LEU A 247 -2.55 -4.71 18.32
CA LEU A 247 -1.21 -4.48 17.80
C LEU A 247 -0.47 -3.41 18.61
N PRO A 248 0.87 -3.35 18.52
CA PRO A 248 1.64 -2.22 19.03
C PRO A 248 1.09 -0.90 18.51
N SER A 249 1.05 0.14 19.36
CA SER A 249 0.47 1.45 19.01
C SER A 249 1.09 2.07 17.76
N GLY A 250 2.37 1.81 17.49
CA GLY A 250 3.07 2.25 16.27
C GLY A 250 2.46 1.72 14.96
N CYS A 251 1.82 0.55 14.99
CA CYS A 251 1.14 -0.01 13.81
C CYS A 251 0.03 0.92 13.28
N PHE A 252 -0.57 1.76 14.13
CA PHE A 252 -1.61 2.70 13.69
C PHE A 252 -1.15 3.57 12.51
N PHE A 253 0.14 3.89 12.43
CA PHE A 253 0.68 4.72 11.37
C PHE A 253 1.22 3.94 10.16
N HIS A 254 1.39 2.63 10.26
CA HIS A 254 2.03 1.79 9.25
C HIS A 254 1.07 0.74 8.72
N ASP A 255 0.05 1.21 7.99
CA ASP A 255 -1.00 0.36 7.43
C ASP A 255 -0.46 -0.70 6.48
N ASP A 256 0.50 -0.34 5.65
CA ASP A 256 1.24 -1.25 4.79
C ASP A 256 1.82 -2.46 5.54
N VAL A 257 2.47 -2.23 6.68
CA VAL A 257 3.06 -3.28 7.52
C VAL A 257 1.97 -4.15 8.14
N TRP A 258 1.03 -3.56 8.88
CA TRP A 258 0.10 -4.37 9.68
C TRP A 258 -0.99 -5.04 8.85
N LEU A 259 -1.42 -4.46 7.72
CA LEU A 259 -2.33 -5.12 6.79
C LEU A 259 -1.63 -6.31 6.12
N SER A 260 -0.37 -6.13 5.71
CA SER A 260 0.46 -7.24 5.24
C SER A 260 0.64 -8.31 6.34
N GLY A 261 0.66 -7.88 7.60
CA GLY A 261 0.51 -8.62 8.88
C GLY A 261 -0.64 -9.57 8.93
N TYR A 262 -1.79 -8.94 8.88
CA TYR A 262 -3.06 -9.62 8.91
C TYR A 262 -3.16 -10.68 7.80
N LEU A 263 -2.78 -10.32 6.57
CA LEU A 263 -2.80 -11.23 5.42
C LEU A 263 -1.85 -12.43 5.62
N TYR A 264 -0.62 -12.18 6.10
CA TYR A 264 0.33 -13.25 6.40
C TYR A 264 -0.18 -14.21 7.49
N LYS A 265 -0.73 -13.69 8.60
CA LYS A 265 -1.29 -14.54 9.66
C LYS A 265 -2.50 -15.36 9.19
N LYS A 266 -3.18 -14.92 8.10
CA LYS A 266 -4.22 -15.68 7.40
C LYS A 266 -3.71 -16.62 6.30
N GLY A 267 -2.40 -16.70 6.08
CA GLY A 267 -1.81 -17.53 5.02
C GLY A 267 -2.03 -16.99 3.60
N ILE A 268 -2.40 -15.71 3.46
CA ILE A 268 -2.59 -15.07 2.15
C ILE A 268 -1.24 -14.56 1.65
N GLN A 269 -0.77 -15.11 0.53
CA GLN A 269 0.48 -14.70 -0.09
C GLN A 269 0.38 -13.27 -0.63
N ARG A 270 1.43 -12.49 -0.40
CA ARG A 270 1.56 -11.18 -1.04
C ARG A 270 2.61 -11.22 -2.14
N TYR A 271 2.41 -10.44 -3.19
CA TYR A 271 3.29 -10.34 -4.34
C TYR A 271 3.56 -8.88 -4.66
N TYR A 272 4.61 -8.62 -5.45
CA TYR A 272 4.77 -7.34 -6.10
C TYR A 272 5.12 -7.49 -7.57
N TYR A 273 4.77 -6.47 -8.35
CA TYR A 273 5.04 -6.38 -9.78
C TYR A 273 6.01 -5.21 -10.03
N PRO A 274 7.28 -5.48 -10.38
CA PRO A 274 8.32 -4.44 -10.41
C PRO A 274 8.16 -3.43 -11.56
N PHE A 275 7.19 -3.63 -12.46
CA PHE A 275 6.89 -2.70 -13.56
C PHE A 275 5.62 -1.87 -13.32
N VAL A 276 5.08 -1.83 -12.09
CA VAL A 276 4.14 -0.77 -11.73
C VAL A 276 4.91 0.56 -11.74
N PRO A 277 4.49 1.57 -12.51
CA PRO A 277 5.19 2.85 -12.54
C PRO A 277 5.16 3.54 -11.17
N ASP A 278 6.29 4.13 -10.79
CA ASP A 278 6.38 4.88 -9.54
C ASP A 278 5.50 6.14 -9.59
N PRO A 279 4.71 6.41 -8.53
CA PRO A 279 3.99 7.67 -8.41
C PRO A 279 4.92 8.82 -8.07
N MET A 280 4.51 10.03 -8.45
CA MET A 280 5.18 11.25 -8.03
C MET A 280 4.58 11.75 -6.71
N HIS A 281 5.37 11.73 -5.64
CA HIS A 281 4.96 12.30 -4.36
C HIS A 281 4.84 13.82 -4.41
N PHE A 282 3.82 14.36 -3.76
CA PHE A 282 3.73 15.79 -3.48
C PHE A 282 4.63 16.17 -2.30
N MET A 283 4.70 17.47 -2.02
CA MET A 283 5.35 17.95 -0.80
C MET A 283 4.61 17.40 0.42
N LYS A 284 5.37 16.94 1.41
CA LYS A 284 4.83 16.43 2.67
C LYS A 284 4.03 17.52 3.38
N HIS A 285 2.85 17.18 3.88
CA HIS A 285 2.18 18.02 4.87
C HIS A 285 3.01 18.05 6.16
N PRO A 286 3.36 19.22 6.71
CA PRO A 286 4.28 19.33 7.85
C PRO A 286 3.76 18.59 9.09
N ASN A 287 2.45 18.62 9.34
CA ASN A 287 1.85 18.12 10.58
C ASN A 287 0.93 16.89 10.39
N MET A 288 0.71 16.46 9.14
CA MET A 288 -0.26 15.40 8.82
C MET A 288 0.31 14.27 7.98
N SER A 289 1.61 14.32 7.66
CA SER A 289 2.31 13.20 7.02
C SER A 289 3.04 12.40 8.09
N ILE A 290 2.92 11.07 8.10
CA ILE A 290 3.71 10.26 9.03
C ILE A 290 5.22 10.47 8.82
N SER A 291 5.63 10.66 7.58
CA SER A 291 7.02 10.84 7.17
C SER A 291 7.62 12.20 7.55
N SER A 292 6.86 13.06 8.26
CA SER A 292 7.37 14.28 8.91
C SER A 292 7.69 14.06 10.41
N ILE A 293 7.33 12.91 10.99
CA ILE A 293 7.65 12.55 12.37
C ILE A 293 9.08 11.99 12.43
N SER A 294 9.93 12.57 13.28
CA SER A 294 11.31 12.10 13.47
C SER A 294 11.33 10.68 14.03
N ASP A 295 12.26 9.88 13.51
CA ASP A 295 12.48 8.49 13.93
C ASP A 295 11.23 7.59 13.80
N THR A 296 10.26 7.94 12.94
CA THR A 296 9.01 7.19 12.81
C THR A 296 9.24 5.72 12.46
N GLN A 297 10.23 5.42 11.62
CA GLN A 297 10.58 4.04 11.29
C GLN A 297 11.02 3.26 12.53
N SER A 298 11.96 3.78 13.32
CA SER A 298 12.47 3.06 14.49
C SER A 298 11.47 3.02 15.65
N ARG A 299 10.70 4.10 15.85
CA ARG A 299 9.75 4.22 16.98
C ARG A 299 8.41 3.56 16.71
N HIS A 300 7.95 3.51 15.46
CA HIS A 300 6.58 3.09 15.13
C HIS A 300 6.53 1.92 14.16
N GLN A 301 7.37 1.90 13.12
CA GLN A 301 7.36 0.82 12.13
C GLN A 301 7.98 -0.46 12.67
N LEU A 302 9.18 -0.38 13.26
CA LEU A 302 9.91 -1.58 13.70
C LEU A 302 9.16 -2.40 14.75
N PRO A 303 8.57 -1.81 15.81
CA PRO A 303 7.77 -2.60 16.74
C PRO A 303 6.61 -3.32 16.06
N CYS A 304 6.03 -2.71 15.01
CA CYS A 304 5.00 -3.35 14.20
C CYS A 304 5.56 -4.53 13.39
N VAL A 305 6.71 -4.36 12.74
CA VAL A 305 7.39 -5.42 11.99
C VAL A 305 7.81 -6.59 12.89
N GLU A 306 8.34 -6.29 14.09
CA GLU A 306 8.76 -7.28 15.08
C GLU A 306 7.59 -8.10 15.63
N TYR A 307 6.42 -7.49 15.82
CA TYR A 307 5.21 -8.21 16.24
C TYR A 307 4.83 -9.35 15.29
N PHE A 308 5.15 -9.21 14.00
CA PHE A 308 4.92 -10.22 12.98
C PHE A 308 6.17 -11.04 12.64
N ASP A 309 7.15 -11.08 13.55
CA ASP A 309 8.37 -11.87 13.41
C ASP A 309 9.16 -11.53 12.13
N ARG A 310 9.10 -10.26 11.68
CA ARG A 310 9.74 -9.73 10.45
C ARG A 310 9.27 -10.35 9.11
N PHE A 311 8.24 -11.19 9.15
CA PHE A 311 7.60 -11.92 8.04
C PHE A 311 8.51 -12.81 7.17
N GLY A 312 7.95 -13.99 6.86
CA GLY A 312 8.72 -15.24 6.84
C GLY A 312 9.47 -15.55 5.55
N TRP A 313 10.80 -15.45 5.66
CA TRP A 313 11.80 -16.22 4.92
C TRP A 313 12.03 -17.56 5.66
N ASN A 314 11.09 -18.50 5.54
CA ASN A 314 11.26 -19.86 6.09
C ASN A 314 11.59 -20.84 4.97
#